data_AF-N9AEV1-F1
#
_entry.id   AF-N9AEV1-F1
#
_cell.length_a   1.000
_cell.length_b   1.000
_cell.length_c   1.000
_cell.angle_alpha   90.00
_cell.angle_beta   90.00
_cell.angle_gamma   90.00
#
_symmetry.space_group_name_H-M   'P 1'
#
loop_
_entity.id
_entity.type
_entity.pdbx_description
1 polymer ?
#
loop_
_entity_poly.entity_id
_entity_poly.type
_entity_poly.pdbx_seq_one_letter_code
_entity_poly.pdbx_strand_id
1 'polypeptide(L)'
;MRYAHQHNTQALVLFQLHQNIEECLNAFNLKSQNRQLRLQPDPLSQEYLLAQKHDLGQVCQQIRINRSEVSDPHPLVRYHLLAFIFNQLI
;
A
#
# COMPACT_ATOMS: atom_id res chain seq x y z
N MET A 1 1.07 18.28 8.82
CA MET A 1 1.51 17.23 9.78
C MET A 1 0.38 16.33 10.30
N ARG A 2 -0.91 16.74 10.35
CA ARG A 2 -2.01 15.87 10.82
C ARG A 2 -2.27 14.62 9.96
N TYR A 3 -2.14 14.72 8.63
CA TYR A 3 -2.41 13.61 7.71
C TYR A 3 -1.40 12.46 7.79
N ALA A 4 -0.10 12.76 7.89
CA ALA A 4 0.94 11.74 8.05
C ALA A 4 0.75 10.90 9.32
N HIS A 5 0.30 11.52 10.42
CA HIS A 5 0.01 10.80 11.66
C HIS A 5 -1.22 9.88 11.53
N GLN A 6 -2.23 10.32 10.79
CA GLN A 6 -3.42 9.51 10.50
C GLN A 6 -3.09 8.30 9.63
N HIS A 7 -2.30 8.49 8.57
CA HIS A 7 -1.88 7.40 7.67
C HIS A 7 -0.98 6.39 8.37
N ASN A 8 -0.06 6.85 9.22
CA ASN A 8 0.81 5.98 10.01
C ASN A 8 0.01 5.18 11.06
N THR A 9 -1.02 5.77 11.66
CA THR A 9 -1.92 5.05 12.58
C THR A 9 -2.76 4.01 11.83
N GLN A 10 -3.26 4.36 10.65
CA GLN A 10 -4.02 3.43 9.81
C GLN A 10 -3.16 2.27 9.31
N ALA A 11 -1.92 2.54 8.90
CA ALA A 11 -0.94 1.53 8.54
C ALA A 11 -0.64 0.58 9.71
N LEU A 12 -0.50 1.13 10.93
CA LEU A 12 -0.25 0.34 12.14
C LEU A 12 -1.40 -0.64 12.42
N VAL A 13 -2.65 -0.15 12.37
CA VAL A 13 -3.84 -0.99 12.60
C VAL A 13 -3.93 -2.10 11.56
N LEU A 14 -3.76 -1.78 10.28
CA LEU A 14 -3.87 -2.78 9.21
C LEU A 14 -2.72 -3.80 9.27
N PHE A 15 -1.50 -3.35 9.54
CA PHE A 15 -0.34 -4.22 9.68
C PHE A 15 -0.49 -5.25 10.82
N GLN A 16 -1.11 -4.86 11.94
CA GLN A 16 -1.33 -5.75 13.09
C GLN A 16 -2.39 -6.82 12.81
N LEU A 17 -3.36 -6.53 11.96
CA LEU A 17 -4.50 -7.40 11.66
C LEU A 17 -4.24 -8.37 10.51
N HIS A 18 -3.25 -8.10 9.67
CA HIS A 18 -3.03 -8.81 8.41
C HIS A 18 -1.57 -9.24 8.24
N GLN A 19 -1.38 -10.41 7.62
CA GLN A 19 -0.07 -11.06 7.60
C GLN A 19 0.80 -10.62 6.42
N ASN A 20 0.21 -10.04 5.38
CA ASN A 20 0.91 -9.57 4.18
C ASN A 20 0.36 -8.21 3.70
N ILE A 21 1.10 -7.55 2.81
CA ILE A 21 0.72 -6.24 2.26
C ILE A 21 -0.60 -6.32 1.49
N GLU A 22 -0.81 -7.39 0.72
CA GLU A 22 -2.00 -7.55 -0.13
C GLU A 22 -3.29 -7.57 0.71
N GLU A 23 -3.31 -8.32 1.81
CA GLU A 23 -4.40 -8.34 2.78
C GLU A 23 -4.62 -6.96 3.41
N CYS A 24 -3.54 -6.25 3.75
CA CYS A 24 -3.65 -4.89 4.29
C CYS A 24 -4.31 -3.93 3.29
N LEU A 25 -3.93 -3.99 2.01
CA LEU A 25 -4.51 -3.16 0.95
C LEU A 25 -5.96 -3.56 0.65
N ASN A 26 -6.26 -4.86 0.66
CA ASN A 26 -7.64 -5.35 0.49
C ASN A 26 -8.55 -4.86 1.63
N ALA A 27 -8.09 -4.93 2.88
CA ALA A 27 -8.82 -4.42 4.02
C ALA A 27 -9.01 -2.90 3.98
N PHE A 28 -8.01 -2.16 3.49
CA PHE A 28 -8.15 -0.73 3.19
C PHE A 28 -9.24 -0.48 2.14
N ASN A 29 -9.22 -1.22 1.04
CA ASN A 29 -10.16 -1.08 -0.08
C ASN A 29 -11.61 -1.37 0.35
N LEU A 30 -11.83 -2.34 1.24
CA LEU A 30 -13.17 -2.65 1.76
C LEU A 30 -13.80 -1.46 2.50
N LYS A 31 -12.99 -0.60 3.12
CA LYS A 31 -13.48 0.61 3.80
C LYS A 31 -13.70 1.79 2.85
N SER A 32 -13.12 1.75 1.66
CA SER A 32 -13.04 2.89 0.75
C SER A 32 -13.84 2.60 -0.54
N GLN A 33 -15.07 3.10 -0.60
CA GLN A 33 -16.02 2.79 -1.70
C GLN A 33 -15.53 3.22 -3.09
N ASN A 34 -14.86 4.37 -3.19
CA ASN A 34 -14.50 4.98 -4.48
C ASN A 34 -12.99 4.97 -4.78
N ARG A 35 -12.15 4.71 -3.78
CA ARG A 35 -10.69 4.77 -3.90
C ARG A 35 -10.10 3.42 -3.53
N GLN A 36 -9.32 2.84 -4.42
CA GLN A 36 -8.70 1.54 -4.24
C GLN A 36 -7.19 1.63 -4.44
N LEU A 37 -6.44 0.87 -3.65
CA LEU A 37 -5.02 0.65 -3.83
C LEU A 37 -4.79 -0.77 -4.34
N ARG A 38 -4.01 -0.90 -5.41
CA ARG A 38 -3.68 -2.20 -6.03
C ARG A 38 -2.18 -2.29 -6.28
N LEU A 39 -1.63 -3.48 -6.07
CA LEU A 39 -0.29 -3.82 -6.50
C LEU A 39 -0.35 -4.45 -7.88
N GLN A 40 0.48 -3.98 -8.80
CA GLN A 40 0.64 -4.55 -10.13
C GLN A 40 2.11 -4.81 -10.42
N PRO A 41 2.45 -5.82 -11.24
CA PRO A 41 3.81 -6.02 -11.70
C PRO A 41 4.27 -4.81 -12.53
N ASP A 42 5.53 -4.41 -12.37
CA ASP A 42 6.10 -3.37 -13.20
C ASP A 42 6.46 -3.95 -14.59
N PRO A 43 5.96 -3.35 -15.70
CA PRO A 43 6.22 -3.88 -17.04
C PRO A 43 7.69 -3.72 -17.48
N LEU A 44 8.46 -2.84 -16.83
CA LEU A 44 9.83 -2.53 -17.19
C LEU A 44 10.86 -3.24 -16.32
N SER A 45 10.47 -3.79 -15.16
CA SER A 45 11.39 -4.50 -14.27
C SER A 45 10.68 -5.54 -13.41
N GLN A 46 11.32 -6.70 -13.26
CA GLN A 46 10.81 -7.78 -12.40
C GLN A 46 11.10 -7.54 -10.92
N GLU A 47 12.02 -6.63 -10.60
CA GLU A 47 12.45 -6.31 -9.24
C GLU A 47 11.46 -5.39 -8.50
N TYR A 48 10.60 -4.71 -9.26
CA TYR A 48 9.68 -3.71 -8.72
C TYR A 48 8.22 -4.09 -8.94
N LEU A 49 7.38 -3.55 -8.06
CA LEU A 49 5.94 -3.54 -8.18
C LEU A 49 5.46 -2.09 -8.26
N LEU A 50 4.31 -1.89 -8.90
CA LEU A 50 3.62 -0.62 -8.96
C LEU A 50 2.47 -0.64 -7.95
N ALA A 51 2.55 0.21 -6.94
CA ALA A 51 1.40 0.51 -6.09
C ALA A 51 0.60 1.62 -6.76
N GLN A 52 -0.63 1.30 -7.16
CA GLN A 52 -1.49 2.16 -7.93
C GLN A 52 -2.70 2.57 -7.10
N LYS A 53 -3.03 3.86 -7.14
CA LYS A 53 -4.31 4.39 -6.70
C LYS A 53 -5.28 4.45 -7.85
N HIS A 54 -6.43 3.84 -7.63
CA HIS A 54 -7.56 3.79 -8.53
C HIS A 54 -8.70 4.59 -7.94
N ASP A 55 -9.15 5.63 -8.65
CA ASP A 55 -10.37 6.34 -8.30
C ASP A 55 -11.40 6.06 -9.41
N LEU A 56 -12.59 5.57 -9.03
CA LEU A 56 -13.64 5.16 -9.99
C LEU A 56 -13.16 4.16 -11.07
N GLY A 57 -12.19 3.32 -10.72
CA GLY A 57 -11.63 2.29 -11.62
C GLY A 57 -10.55 2.78 -12.59
N GLN A 58 -10.14 4.06 -12.52
CA GLN A 58 -9.03 4.59 -13.31
C GLN A 58 -7.80 4.80 -12.44
N VAL A 59 -6.61 4.47 -12.98
CA VAL A 59 -5.33 4.76 -12.31
C VAL A 59 -5.11 6.27 -12.32
N CYS A 60 -5.13 6.89 -11.14
CA CYS A 60 -4.89 8.33 -11.00
C CYS A 60 -3.47 8.64 -10.55
N GLN A 61 -2.88 7.75 -9.75
CA GLN A 61 -1.51 7.89 -9.25
C GLN A 61 -0.86 6.52 -9.10
N GLN A 62 0.46 6.47 -9.24
CA GLN A 62 1.22 5.26 -8.98
C GLN A 62 2.62 5.57 -8.46
N ILE A 63 3.15 4.66 -7.67
CA ILE A 63 4.53 4.68 -7.18
C ILE A 63 5.17 3.31 -7.42
N ARG A 64 6.49 3.31 -7.55
CA ARG A 64 7.29 2.10 -7.68
C ARG A 64 7.80 1.69 -6.29
N ILE A 65 7.68 0.41 -5.95
CA ILE A 65 8.17 -0.18 -4.70
C ILE A 65 8.97 -1.46 -5.00
N ASN A 66 9.92 -1.83 -4.14
CA ASN A 66 10.68 -3.06 -4.37
C ASN A 66 9.82 -4.29 -4.06
N ARG A 67 9.91 -5.29 -4.92
CA ARG A 67 9.23 -6.57 -4.71
C ARG A 67 9.76 -7.31 -3.48
N SER A 68 11.05 -7.18 -3.19
CA SER A 68 11.70 -7.74 -2.00
C SER A 68 11.07 -7.21 -0.71
N GLU A 69 10.76 -5.91 -0.63
CA GLU A 69 10.14 -5.28 0.55
C GLU A 69 8.70 -5.77 0.76
N VAL A 70 7.98 -6.12 -0.31
CA VAL A 70 6.62 -6.68 -0.23
C VAL A 70 6.63 -8.11 0.30
N SER A 71 7.64 -8.91 -0.08
CA SER A 71 7.81 -10.29 0.35
C SER A 71 8.62 -10.45 1.64
N ASP A 72 9.08 -9.36 2.24
CA ASP A 72 9.89 -9.40 3.45
C ASP A 72 9.04 -9.91 4.63
N PRO A 73 9.49 -10.97 5.35
CA PRO A 73 8.74 -11.51 6.47
C PRO A 73 8.74 -10.57 7.69
N HIS A 74 9.63 -9.57 7.74
CA HIS A 74 9.82 -8.72 8.90
C HIS A 74 8.64 -7.75 9.09
N PRO A 75 7.95 -7.84 10.25
CA PRO A 75 6.87 -6.93 10.66
C PRO A 75 7.08 -5.45 10.34
N LEU A 76 8.21 -4.89 10.78
CA LEU A 76 8.49 -3.47 10.63
C LEU A 76 8.62 -3.05 9.16
N VAL A 77 9.18 -3.89 8.28
CA VAL A 77 9.31 -3.58 6.85
C VAL A 77 7.93 -3.42 6.23
N ARG A 78 7.01 -4.35 6.54
CA ARG A 78 5.62 -4.29 6.10
C ARG A 78 4.92 -3.02 6.60
N TYR A 79 5.09 -2.67 7.88
CA TYR A 79 4.54 -1.43 8.45
C TYR A 79 5.07 -0.18 7.72
N HIS A 80 6.39 -0.07 7.55
CA HIS A 80 7.01 1.07 6.90
C HIS A 80 6.58 1.19 5.44
N LEU A 81 6.47 0.06 4.73
CA LEU A 81 6.01 0.02 3.36
C LEU A 81 4.55 0.48 3.23
N LEU A 82 3.66 0.01 4.11
CA LEU A 82 2.27 0.48 4.15
C LEU A 82 2.17 1.97 4.45
N ALA A 83 2.91 2.45 5.46
CA ALA A 83 2.95 3.86 5.80
C ALA A 83 3.47 4.70 4.63
N PHE A 84 4.49 4.23 3.93
CA PHE A 84 5.01 4.88 2.73
C PHE A 84 3.96 4.95 1.62
N ILE A 85 3.33 3.82 1.28
CA ILE A 85 2.26 3.76 0.26
C ILE A 85 1.13 4.74 0.59
N PHE A 86 0.67 4.75 1.84
CA PHE A 86 -0.42 5.63 2.25
C PHE A 86 -0.02 7.11 2.21
N ASN A 87 1.19 7.45 2.64
CA ASN A 87 1.66 8.83 2.59
C ASN A 87 1.85 9.37 1.17
N GLN A 88 2.10 8.50 0.19
CA GLN A 88 2.29 8.90 -1.20
C GLN A 88 0.98 8.92 -2.01
N LEU A 89 0.04 8.03 -1.71
CA LEU A 89 -1.15 7.82 -2.56
C LEU A 89 -2.46 8.30 -1.94
N ILE A 90 -2.58 8.37 -0.62
CA ILE A 90 -3.84 8.74 0.07
C ILE A 90 -3.81 10.21 0.49
#